data_AF-A0AB38TKF2-F1
#
_entry.id   AF-A0AB38TKF2-F1
#
_cell.length_a   1.000
_cell.length_b   1.000
_cell.length_c   1.000
_cell.angle_alpha   90.00
_cell.angle_beta   90.00
_cell.angle_gamma   90.00
#
_symmetry.space_group_name_H-M   'P 1'
#
loop_
_entity.id
_entity.type
_entity.pdbx_description
1 polymer ?
#
loop_
_entity_poly.entity_id
_entity_poly.type
_entity_poly.pdbx_seq_one_letter_code
_entity_poly.pdbx_strand_id
1 'polypeptide(L)'
;MTHLENAGWTLCPVGYWQAGKARSPYLPITPDAITEETIRSMQEGAAVVHLHTRDLSDRRRIEIPGLGAVTVGSQRNQIVLDDYDEIVPMVKKREPGAILNLSTSVRGDRHGARSTLRRAHLKFYDDAGSIPEVASLSPAAVVFQGGGGYDNAPDFLDAQFAHFEEVGTRPEVEVFNHAIVDNATSLYRDRLLRTGKPVLFMLVAGVDQYRRDPISGEVEDDSLIASAVREEIAGLLAAENAQSHQRAVELAVEQLRPVVERLRASFPVSKVSILLPGPMQNLLVDVALALKLDGIRVGLEDGLTVNDARVPGGVRKARGTWEQVSLLREELLGKGAKILTAAQVRDMFGLGHKPAVQRERQAAAG
;
A
#
# COMPACT_ATOMS: atom_id res chain seq x y z
N MET A 1 22.99 -13.58 40.51
CA MET A 1 22.15 -12.63 39.76
C MET A 1 22.54 -12.71 38.29
N THR A 2 21.56 -12.79 37.41
CA THR A 2 21.77 -12.75 35.96
C THR A 2 22.25 -11.36 35.53
N HIS A 3 22.81 -11.21 34.32
CA HIS A 3 23.17 -9.90 33.77
C HIS A 3 21.98 -8.93 33.73
N LEU A 4 20.76 -9.44 33.52
CA LEU A 4 19.53 -8.63 33.49
C LEU A 4 19.16 -8.10 34.87
N GLU A 5 19.23 -8.94 35.91
CA GLU A 5 18.97 -8.52 37.28
C GLU A 5 19.98 -7.46 37.75
N ASN A 6 21.25 -7.63 37.40
CA ASN A 6 22.30 -6.63 37.67
C ASN A 6 22.06 -5.31 36.93
N ALA A 7 21.36 -5.34 35.80
CA ALA A 7 20.97 -4.16 35.03
C ALA A 7 19.63 -3.54 35.50
N GLY A 8 19.04 -4.03 36.60
CA GLY A 8 17.83 -3.48 37.21
C GLY A 8 16.52 -4.13 36.77
N TRP A 9 16.55 -5.22 35.99
CA TRP A 9 15.34 -6.00 35.71
C TRP A 9 14.90 -6.75 36.96
N THR A 10 13.60 -6.72 37.24
CA THR A 10 13.01 -7.36 38.43
C THR A 10 11.93 -8.37 38.02
N LEU A 11 11.70 -9.36 38.87
CA LEU A 11 10.62 -10.33 38.67
C LEU A 11 9.27 -9.64 38.92
N CYS A 12 8.35 -9.82 37.97
CA CYS A 12 6.99 -9.29 38.05
C CYS A 12 5.98 -10.40 38.39
N PRO A 13 4.95 -10.12 39.20
CA PRO A 13 3.82 -11.02 39.40
C PRO A 13 2.91 -11.05 38.15
N VAL A 14 1.82 -11.83 38.21
CA VAL A 14 0.81 -11.87 37.15
C VAL A 14 0.23 -10.49 36.83
N GLY A 15 -0.07 -10.23 35.55
CA GLY A 15 -0.63 -8.96 35.11
C GLY A 15 -0.94 -8.94 33.62
N TYR A 16 -1.07 -7.73 33.07
CA TYR A 16 -1.35 -7.49 31.65
C TYR A 16 -0.10 -6.94 30.97
N TRP A 17 0.23 -7.44 29.78
CA TRP A 17 1.38 -7.01 29.00
C TRP A 17 0.96 -6.51 27.61
N GLN A 18 1.41 -5.31 27.25
CA GLN A 18 1.27 -4.79 25.89
C GLN A 18 2.37 -5.37 25.00
N ALA A 19 2.09 -6.52 24.37
CA ALA A 19 3.05 -7.23 23.52
C ALA A 19 3.43 -6.45 22.24
N GLY A 20 2.61 -5.50 21.77
CA GLY A 20 2.92 -4.73 20.57
C GLY A 20 2.80 -5.51 19.26
N LYS A 21 2.02 -6.59 19.23
CA LYS A 21 1.76 -7.37 18.00
C LYS A 21 1.14 -6.47 16.92
N ALA A 22 1.71 -6.49 15.72
CA ALA A 22 1.34 -5.60 14.61
C ALA A 22 1.36 -4.10 14.95
N ARG A 23 2.22 -3.68 15.90
CA ARG A 23 2.45 -2.27 16.25
C ARG A 23 3.89 -1.85 15.96
N SER A 24 4.07 -0.56 15.73
CA SER A 24 5.36 0.10 15.62
C SER A 24 5.30 1.45 16.32
N PRO A 25 6.34 1.86 17.06
CA PRO A 25 6.41 3.22 17.60
C PRO A 25 6.65 4.27 16.50
N TYR A 26 6.92 3.85 15.26
CA TYR A 26 7.22 4.73 14.13
C TYR A 26 6.07 4.82 13.12
N LEU A 27 4.90 4.25 13.40
CA LEU A 27 3.75 4.32 12.48
C LEU A 27 3.12 5.73 12.54
N PRO A 28 3.13 6.51 11.45
CA PRO A 28 2.50 7.83 11.43
C PRO A 28 0.98 7.69 11.33
N ILE A 29 0.25 8.37 12.21
CA ILE A 29 -1.23 8.34 12.26
C ILE A 29 -1.86 9.73 12.40
N THR A 30 -1.07 10.79 12.35
CA THR A 30 -1.51 12.20 12.38
C THR A 30 -1.02 12.92 11.14
N PRO A 31 -1.68 14.02 10.70
CA PRO A 31 -1.26 14.79 9.53
C PRO A 31 0.24 15.13 9.50
N ASP A 32 0.75 15.78 10.54
CA ASP A 32 2.18 16.14 10.66
C ASP A 32 3.12 14.93 10.51
N ALA A 33 2.80 13.82 11.18
CA ALA A 33 3.63 12.63 11.14
C ALA A 33 3.59 11.96 9.76
N ILE A 34 2.42 11.94 9.11
CA ILE A 34 2.26 11.40 7.76
C ILE A 34 3.03 12.26 6.75
N THR A 35 2.92 13.59 6.85
CA THR A 35 3.69 14.52 6.01
C THR A 35 5.19 14.34 6.18
N GLU A 36 5.68 14.24 7.41
CA GLU A 36 7.11 14.09 7.64
C GLU A 36 7.63 12.74 7.13
N GLU A 37 6.90 11.64 7.39
CA GLU A 37 7.29 10.33 6.87
C GLU A 37 7.26 10.27 5.34
N THR A 38 6.29 10.94 4.72
CA THR A 38 6.17 11.09 3.26
C THR A 38 7.42 11.74 2.68
N ILE A 39 7.84 12.86 3.24
CA ILE A 39 8.97 13.64 2.73
C ILE A 39 10.28 12.89 2.93
N ARG A 40 10.48 12.28 4.10
CA ARG A 40 11.66 11.44 4.36
C ARG A 40 11.74 10.25 3.41
N SER A 41 10.62 9.60 3.14
CA SER A 41 10.57 8.48 2.18
C SER A 41 10.95 8.92 0.76
N MET A 42 10.50 10.10 0.33
CA MET A 42 10.89 10.67 -0.95
C MET A 42 12.38 11.01 -1.03
N GLN A 43 12.94 11.58 0.04
CA GLN A 43 14.36 11.92 0.13
C GLN A 43 15.26 10.67 0.04
N GLU A 44 14.79 9.53 0.52
CA GLU A 44 15.48 8.23 0.39
C GLU A 44 15.30 7.57 -1.00
N GLY A 45 14.45 8.14 -1.86
CA GLY A 45 14.32 7.74 -3.27
C GLY A 45 12.94 7.25 -3.69
N ALA A 46 11.91 7.33 -2.84
CA ALA A 46 10.55 6.98 -3.25
C ALA A 46 9.99 8.01 -4.26
N ALA A 47 9.49 7.53 -5.39
CA ALA A 47 8.87 8.38 -6.42
C ALA A 47 7.37 8.63 -6.19
N VAL A 48 6.69 7.66 -5.57
CA VAL A 48 5.24 7.66 -5.31
C VAL A 48 5.02 7.36 -3.83
N VAL A 49 4.06 8.03 -3.21
CA VAL A 49 3.70 7.78 -1.80
C VAL A 49 2.22 7.42 -1.70
N HIS A 50 1.96 6.20 -1.24
CA HIS A 50 0.62 5.68 -0.96
C HIS A 50 0.17 6.06 0.44
N LEU A 51 -1.02 6.65 0.56
CA LEU A 51 -1.48 7.32 1.78
C LEU A 51 -2.81 6.78 2.28
N HIS A 52 -2.85 6.56 3.58
CA HIS A 52 -4.03 6.27 4.38
C HIS A 52 -4.14 7.28 5.53
N THR A 53 -5.36 7.59 5.95
CA THR A 53 -5.66 8.32 7.19
C THR A 53 -6.31 7.40 8.22
N ARG A 54 -6.32 7.81 9.50
CA ARG A 54 -6.82 6.99 10.62
C ARG A 54 -7.80 7.80 11.45
N ASP A 55 -8.91 7.15 11.80
CA ASP A 55 -9.84 7.70 12.78
C ASP A 55 -9.26 7.54 14.20
N LEU A 56 -9.01 8.66 14.87
CA LEU A 56 -8.49 8.74 16.23
C LEU A 56 -9.53 9.21 17.25
N SER A 57 -10.80 9.35 16.85
CA SER A 57 -11.87 9.91 17.68
C SER A 57 -12.22 9.05 18.91
N ASP A 58 -11.97 7.73 18.86
CA ASP A 58 -12.20 6.80 19.97
C ASP A 58 -11.05 6.73 20.98
N ARG A 59 -10.01 7.57 20.79
CA ARG A 59 -8.84 7.60 21.65
C ARG A 59 -9.23 8.04 23.06
N ARG A 60 -8.96 7.20 24.05
CA ARG A 60 -9.22 7.48 25.46
C ARG A 60 -8.06 7.07 26.35
N ARG A 61 -7.94 7.76 27.49
CA ARG A 61 -6.94 7.49 28.52
C ARG A 61 -7.58 6.68 29.64
N ILE A 62 -6.91 5.59 30.02
CA ILE A 62 -7.23 4.77 31.18
C ILE A 62 -6.17 5.05 32.23
N GLU A 63 -6.56 5.67 33.33
CA GLU A 63 -5.66 5.86 34.49
C GLU A 63 -5.67 4.60 35.34
N ILE A 64 -4.49 4.04 35.59
CA ILE A 64 -4.29 2.83 36.40
C ILE A 64 -3.58 3.25 37.69
N PRO A 65 -4.23 3.15 38.87
CA PRO A 65 -3.62 3.50 40.15
C PRO A 65 -2.28 2.78 40.37
N GLY A 66 -1.25 3.54 40.73
CA GLY A 66 0.11 3.02 40.96
C GLY A 66 0.95 2.81 39.70
N LEU A 67 0.40 2.99 38.49
CA LEU A 67 1.14 2.91 37.23
C LEU A 67 1.11 4.24 36.45
N GLY A 68 -0.06 4.88 36.40
CA GLY A 68 -0.34 6.04 35.55
C GLY A 68 -1.18 5.67 34.33
N ALA A 69 -1.07 6.47 33.28
CA ALA A 69 -2.00 6.43 32.17
C ALA A 69 -1.61 5.48 31.04
N VAL A 70 -2.58 4.74 30.52
CA VAL A 70 -2.49 4.02 29.25
C VAL A 70 -3.49 4.60 28.26
N THR A 71 -3.04 4.90 27.05
CA THR A 71 -3.93 5.35 25.97
C THR A 71 -4.38 4.17 25.12
N VAL A 72 -5.69 4.06 24.89
CA VAL A 72 -6.30 3.07 24.00
C VAL A 72 -7.09 3.76 22.89
N GLY A 73 -7.31 3.07 21.77
CA GLY A 73 -8.06 3.52 20.60
C GLY A 73 -7.89 2.51 19.46
N SER A 74 -8.83 2.46 18.52
CA SER A 74 -8.80 1.51 17.41
C SER A 74 -7.75 1.87 16.36
N GLN A 75 -7.51 3.18 16.14
CA GLN A 75 -6.72 3.69 15.02
C GLN A 75 -7.23 3.12 13.69
N ARG A 76 -8.55 3.07 13.53
CA ARG A 76 -9.24 2.44 12.42
C ARG A 76 -8.86 3.13 11.11
N ASN A 77 -8.62 2.33 10.06
CA ASN A 77 -8.49 2.86 8.71
C ASN A 77 -9.79 3.59 8.31
N GLN A 78 -9.67 4.86 7.97
CA GLN A 78 -10.80 5.73 7.65
C GLN A 78 -10.29 6.87 6.78
N ILE A 79 -11.02 7.19 5.72
CA ILE A 79 -10.81 8.45 4.99
C ILE A 79 -11.29 9.59 5.88
N VAL A 80 -10.34 10.36 6.41
CA VAL A 80 -10.57 11.59 7.19
C VAL A 80 -10.26 12.78 6.29
N LEU A 81 -11.29 13.57 5.95
CA LEU A 81 -11.16 14.65 4.97
C LEU A 81 -10.29 15.79 5.49
N ASP A 82 -10.48 16.20 6.76
CA ASP A 82 -9.70 17.27 7.39
C ASP A 82 -8.21 16.92 7.42
N ASP A 83 -7.86 15.66 7.73
CA ASP A 83 -6.48 15.19 7.67
C ASP A 83 -5.89 15.32 6.25
N TYR A 84 -6.64 14.97 5.20
CA TYR A 84 -6.16 15.12 3.83
C TYR A 84 -6.04 16.59 3.40
N ASP A 85 -6.95 17.45 3.89
CA ASP A 85 -6.91 18.90 3.66
C ASP A 85 -5.66 19.56 4.28
N GLU A 86 -5.08 18.95 5.32
CA GLU A 86 -3.77 19.32 5.84
C GLU A 86 -2.61 18.64 5.09
N ILE A 87 -2.66 17.30 4.95
CA ILE A 87 -1.54 16.49 4.43
C ILE A 87 -1.17 16.92 3.00
N VAL A 88 -2.15 17.05 2.10
CA VAL A 88 -1.87 17.27 0.67
C VAL A 88 -1.16 18.62 0.45
N PRO A 89 -1.67 19.77 0.95
CA PRO A 89 -0.94 21.04 0.86
C PRO A 89 0.41 21.03 1.57
N MET A 90 0.52 20.44 2.75
CA MET A 90 1.79 20.41 3.49
C MET A 90 2.88 19.63 2.73
N VAL A 91 2.52 18.49 2.15
CA VAL A 91 3.46 17.71 1.32
C VAL A 91 3.80 18.48 0.05
N LYS A 92 2.80 18.98 -0.70
CA LYS A 92 3.04 19.67 -1.98
C LYS A 92 3.85 20.97 -1.83
N LYS A 93 3.72 21.66 -0.70
CA LYS A 93 4.53 22.84 -0.38
C LYS A 93 6.02 22.51 -0.21
N ARG A 94 6.34 21.36 0.40
CA ARG A 94 7.72 20.94 0.68
C ARG A 94 8.33 20.11 -0.47
N GLU A 95 7.51 19.29 -1.11
CA GLU A 95 7.87 18.38 -2.21
C GLU A 95 6.86 18.51 -3.37
N PRO A 96 6.92 19.60 -4.18
CA PRO A 96 5.96 19.84 -5.27
C PRO A 96 5.92 18.73 -6.33
N GLY A 97 7.03 18.00 -6.48
CA GLY A 97 7.16 16.89 -7.42
C GLY A 97 6.46 15.61 -6.96
N ALA A 98 6.09 15.50 -5.67
CA ALA A 98 5.53 14.29 -5.07
C ALA A 98 4.34 13.75 -5.87
N ILE A 99 4.34 12.45 -6.16
CA ILE A 99 3.19 11.76 -6.73
C ILE A 99 2.43 11.15 -5.56
N LEU A 100 1.26 11.70 -5.25
CA LEU A 100 0.43 11.23 -4.15
C LEU A 100 -0.54 10.18 -4.68
N ASN A 101 -0.51 8.99 -4.06
CA ASN A 101 -1.46 7.91 -4.29
C ASN A 101 -2.38 7.81 -3.07
N LEU A 102 -3.64 8.21 -3.23
CA LEU A 102 -4.60 8.24 -2.13
C LEU A 102 -5.43 6.95 -2.10
N SER A 103 -5.41 6.26 -0.95
CA SER A 103 -6.23 5.07 -0.75
C SER A 103 -7.72 5.41 -0.77
N THR A 104 -8.49 4.62 -1.50
CA THR A 104 -9.97 4.64 -1.52
C THR A 104 -10.55 3.46 -0.73
N SER A 105 -9.70 2.70 -0.02
CA SER A 105 -10.09 1.51 0.72
C SER A 105 -10.95 1.84 1.94
N VAL A 106 -11.98 1.02 2.16
CA VAL A 106 -12.79 1.02 3.39
C VAL A 106 -12.56 -0.25 4.21
N ARG A 107 -11.37 -0.87 4.09
CA ARG A 107 -10.98 -1.98 4.97
C ARG A 107 -11.18 -1.55 6.42
N GLY A 108 -11.88 -2.36 7.21
CA GLY A 108 -12.29 -2.04 8.58
C GLY A 108 -13.66 -1.37 8.73
N ASP A 109 -14.26 -0.87 7.64
CA ASP A 109 -15.63 -0.36 7.57
C ASP A 109 -16.33 -0.79 6.27
N ARG A 110 -16.62 -2.09 6.17
CA ARG A 110 -17.23 -2.67 4.96
C ARG A 110 -18.60 -2.08 4.60
N HIS A 111 -19.30 -1.46 5.55
CA HIS A 111 -20.62 -0.84 5.29
C HIS A 111 -20.46 0.43 4.45
N GLY A 112 -19.30 1.08 4.51
CA GLY A 112 -18.95 2.22 3.67
C GLY A 112 -18.59 1.89 2.22
N ALA A 113 -18.72 0.63 1.77
CA ALA A 113 -18.25 0.15 0.46
C ALA A 113 -18.78 0.95 -0.75
N ARG A 114 -20.04 1.43 -0.69
CA ARG A 114 -20.67 2.26 -1.74
C ARG A 114 -20.69 3.76 -1.42
N SER A 115 -20.08 4.18 -0.31
CA SER A 115 -20.10 5.58 0.15
C SER A 115 -19.37 6.51 -0.82
N THR A 116 -19.93 7.71 -1.03
CA THR A 116 -19.26 8.80 -1.77
C THR A 116 -17.99 9.26 -1.08
N LEU A 117 -17.83 9.00 0.22
CA LEU A 117 -16.62 9.31 0.98
C LEU A 117 -15.36 8.68 0.37
N ARG A 118 -15.49 7.54 -0.32
CA ARG A 118 -14.39 6.84 -1.01
C ARG A 118 -13.76 7.61 -2.17
N ARG A 119 -14.35 8.73 -2.58
CA ARG A 119 -13.82 9.67 -3.58
C ARG A 119 -13.86 11.13 -3.13
N ALA A 120 -14.33 11.42 -1.92
CA ALA A 120 -14.50 12.80 -1.45
C ALA A 120 -13.16 13.53 -1.23
N HIS A 121 -12.11 12.79 -0.89
CA HIS A 121 -10.72 13.27 -0.79
C HIS A 121 -10.01 13.34 -2.15
N LEU A 122 -10.66 12.95 -3.24
CA LEU A 122 -10.12 13.02 -4.61
C LEU A 122 -10.65 14.28 -5.29
N LYS A 123 -10.28 15.43 -4.72
CA LYS A 123 -10.72 16.76 -5.14
C LYS A 123 -9.53 17.62 -5.57
N PHE A 124 -9.82 18.79 -6.15
CA PHE A 124 -8.82 19.83 -6.31
C PHE A 124 -8.54 20.47 -4.95
N TYR A 125 -7.28 20.40 -4.50
CA TYR A 125 -6.84 21.04 -3.26
C TYR A 125 -6.30 22.42 -3.62
N ASP A 126 -7.08 23.48 -3.36
CA ASP A 126 -6.76 24.85 -3.77
C ASP A 126 -5.38 25.30 -3.28
N ASP A 127 -5.07 25.05 -2.01
CA ASP A 127 -3.78 25.40 -1.40
C ASP A 127 -2.59 24.63 -1.98
N ALA A 128 -2.84 23.46 -2.59
CA ALA A 128 -1.83 22.66 -3.27
C ALA A 128 -1.78 22.92 -4.78
N GLY A 129 -2.76 23.65 -5.33
CA GLY A 129 -2.94 23.87 -6.77
C GLY A 129 -3.02 22.59 -7.60
N SER A 130 -3.40 21.46 -7.00
CA SER A 130 -3.33 20.13 -7.64
C SER A 130 -4.40 19.17 -7.12
N ILE A 131 -4.60 18.10 -7.89
CA ILE A 131 -5.45 16.94 -7.55
C ILE A 131 -4.50 15.77 -7.27
N PRO A 132 -4.83 14.86 -6.34
CA PRO A 132 -4.06 13.63 -6.15
C PRO A 132 -3.81 12.93 -7.49
N GLU A 133 -2.55 12.68 -7.80
CA GLU A 133 -2.16 12.11 -9.10
C GLU A 133 -2.71 10.71 -9.31
N VAL A 134 -2.71 9.92 -8.23
CA VAL A 134 -3.10 8.52 -8.25
C VAL A 134 -4.09 8.25 -7.11
N ALA A 135 -4.99 7.29 -7.32
CA ALA A 135 -5.81 6.74 -6.27
C ALA A 135 -6.03 5.25 -6.49
N SER A 136 -6.15 4.49 -5.40
CA SER A 136 -6.35 3.04 -5.47
C SER A 136 -7.73 2.70 -6.06
N LEU A 137 -7.82 1.62 -6.82
CA LEU A 137 -9.07 1.07 -7.35
C LEU A 137 -8.99 -0.47 -7.42
N SER A 138 -10.01 -1.18 -6.92
CA SER A 138 -10.11 -2.64 -7.04
C SER A 138 -11.37 -3.03 -7.81
N PRO A 139 -11.29 -3.54 -9.05
CA PRO A 139 -12.45 -3.86 -9.88
C PRO A 139 -13.17 -5.17 -9.49
N ALA A 140 -13.15 -5.54 -8.19
CA ALA A 140 -13.94 -6.62 -7.61
C ALA A 140 -14.00 -6.46 -6.07
N ALA A 141 -14.76 -7.32 -5.39
CA ALA A 141 -14.69 -7.44 -3.94
C ALA A 141 -13.29 -7.89 -3.47
N VAL A 142 -12.84 -7.34 -2.34
CA VAL A 142 -11.59 -7.72 -1.67
C VAL A 142 -11.95 -8.44 -0.37
N VAL A 143 -11.68 -9.74 -0.30
CA VAL A 143 -12.10 -10.60 0.81
C VAL A 143 -10.89 -11.29 1.41
N PHE A 144 -10.19 -10.62 2.32
CA PHE A 144 -9.04 -11.19 3.02
C PHE A 144 -9.42 -12.46 3.80
N GLN A 145 -8.60 -13.52 3.70
CA GLN A 145 -8.78 -14.70 4.56
C GLN A 145 -8.58 -14.36 6.04
N GLY A 146 -7.66 -13.42 6.34
CA GLY A 146 -7.47 -12.86 7.69
C GLY A 146 -8.61 -11.95 8.18
N GLY A 147 -9.68 -11.78 7.40
CA GLY A 147 -10.86 -10.98 7.74
C GLY A 147 -10.74 -9.48 7.43
N GLY A 148 -11.90 -8.81 7.43
CA GLY A 148 -11.99 -7.34 7.35
C GLY A 148 -11.98 -6.75 5.94
N GLY A 149 -12.37 -7.52 4.91
CA GLY A 149 -12.50 -7.07 3.52
C GLY A 149 -13.58 -6.01 3.25
N TYR A 150 -13.74 -5.63 1.99
CA TYR A 150 -14.70 -4.63 1.51
C TYR A 150 -15.12 -4.92 0.06
N ASP A 151 -16.34 -4.51 -0.29
CA ASP A 151 -16.89 -4.69 -1.64
C ASP A 151 -16.58 -3.51 -2.58
N ASN A 152 -16.58 -3.76 -3.88
CA ASN A 152 -16.52 -2.75 -4.93
C ASN A 152 -17.55 -3.12 -6.01
N ALA A 153 -18.81 -2.80 -5.73
CA ALA A 153 -19.92 -3.12 -6.61
C ALA A 153 -19.80 -2.40 -7.98
N PRO A 154 -20.35 -2.95 -9.07
CA PRO A 154 -20.24 -2.37 -10.41
C PRO A 154 -20.76 -0.93 -10.54
N ASP A 155 -21.87 -0.60 -9.87
CA ASP A 155 -22.45 0.75 -9.87
C ASP A 155 -21.55 1.75 -9.14
N PHE A 156 -20.94 1.32 -8.03
CA PHE A 156 -19.93 2.11 -7.32
C PHE A 156 -18.71 2.34 -8.21
N LEU A 157 -18.20 1.30 -8.87
CA LEU A 157 -17.04 1.39 -9.75
C LEU A 157 -17.31 2.32 -10.95
N ASP A 158 -18.51 2.27 -11.54
CA ASP A 158 -18.89 3.21 -12.61
C ASP A 158 -18.79 4.68 -12.13
N ALA A 159 -19.30 4.97 -10.94
CA ALA A 159 -19.20 6.30 -10.34
C ALA A 159 -17.74 6.69 -10.00
N GLN A 160 -16.91 5.75 -9.56
CA GLN A 160 -15.48 6.02 -9.30
C GLN A 160 -14.72 6.31 -10.59
N PHE A 161 -14.94 5.53 -11.65
CA PHE A 161 -14.30 5.77 -12.96
C PHE A 161 -14.72 7.12 -13.54
N ALA A 162 -16.02 7.45 -13.47
CA ALA A 162 -16.52 8.76 -13.92
C ALA A 162 -15.83 9.91 -13.16
N HIS A 163 -15.73 9.79 -11.84
CA HIS A 163 -15.06 10.77 -10.99
C HIS A 163 -13.56 10.89 -11.33
N PHE A 164 -12.86 9.78 -11.50
CA PHE A 164 -11.43 9.76 -11.84
C PHE A 164 -11.17 10.45 -13.19
N GLU A 165 -12.01 10.19 -14.20
CA GLU A 165 -11.93 10.88 -15.49
C GLU A 165 -12.24 12.38 -15.37
N GLU A 166 -13.21 12.76 -14.55
CA GLU A 166 -13.60 14.17 -14.33
C GLU A 166 -12.50 14.98 -13.66
N VAL A 167 -11.94 14.46 -12.56
CA VAL A 167 -10.90 15.16 -11.79
C VAL A 167 -9.49 14.95 -12.37
N GLY A 168 -9.30 13.95 -13.22
CA GLY A 168 -8.00 13.64 -13.82
C GLY A 168 -7.05 12.86 -12.92
N THR A 169 -7.56 12.12 -11.92
CA THR A 169 -6.78 11.18 -11.10
C THR A 169 -6.61 9.85 -11.85
N ARG A 170 -5.39 9.33 -11.92
CA ARG A 170 -5.11 8.01 -12.54
C ARG A 170 -5.41 6.88 -11.53
N PRO A 171 -6.23 5.87 -11.86
CA PRO A 171 -6.37 4.69 -11.00
C PRO A 171 -5.07 3.89 -10.97
N GLU A 172 -4.65 3.49 -9.78
CA GLU A 172 -3.79 2.30 -9.58
C GLU A 172 -4.69 1.11 -9.25
N VAL A 173 -4.65 0.09 -10.10
CA VAL A 173 -5.43 -1.13 -9.91
C VAL A 173 -4.75 -2.00 -8.86
N GLU A 174 -5.36 -2.07 -7.68
CA GLU A 174 -4.89 -2.93 -6.58
C GLU A 174 -5.33 -4.37 -6.87
N VAL A 175 -4.43 -5.17 -7.41
CA VAL A 175 -4.66 -6.56 -7.80
C VAL A 175 -4.54 -7.45 -6.57
N PHE A 176 -5.62 -7.54 -5.79
CA PHE A 176 -5.69 -8.43 -4.64
C PHE A 176 -5.86 -9.90 -5.03
N ASN A 177 -6.66 -10.19 -6.05
CA ASN A 177 -7.12 -11.55 -6.36
C ASN A 177 -7.30 -11.77 -7.87
N HIS A 178 -7.54 -13.02 -8.27
CA HIS A 178 -7.74 -13.34 -9.70
C HIS A 178 -9.04 -12.75 -10.25
N ALA A 179 -10.10 -12.59 -9.44
CA ALA A 179 -11.31 -11.88 -9.87
C ALA A 179 -11.02 -10.43 -10.35
N ILE A 180 -10.07 -9.73 -9.72
CA ILE A 180 -9.63 -8.40 -10.16
C ILE A 180 -8.89 -8.48 -11.49
N VAL A 181 -8.02 -9.46 -11.70
CA VAL A 181 -7.34 -9.68 -12.98
C VAL A 181 -8.36 -9.93 -14.09
N ASP A 182 -9.34 -10.80 -13.84
CA ASP A 182 -10.41 -11.12 -14.76
C ASP A 182 -11.20 -9.88 -15.16
N ASN A 183 -11.69 -9.14 -14.17
CA ASN A 183 -12.54 -7.97 -14.38
C ASN A 183 -11.77 -6.81 -15.03
N ALA A 184 -10.51 -6.57 -14.64
CA ALA A 184 -9.67 -5.53 -15.24
C ALA A 184 -9.39 -5.83 -16.72
N THR A 185 -9.07 -7.08 -17.06
CA THR A 185 -8.68 -7.49 -18.42
C THR A 185 -9.87 -7.72 -19.35
N SER A 186 -11.09 -7.67 -18.84
CA SER A 186 -12.34 -7.80 -19.60
C SER A 186 -13.26 -6.59 -19.39
N LEU A 187 -14.23 -6.67 -18.48
CA LEU A 187 -15.32 -5.71 -18.28
C LEU A 187 -14.84 -4.27 -18.09
N TYR A 188 -13.77 -4.05 -17.32
CA TYR A 188 -13.28 -2.70 -17.00
C TYR A 188 -12.13 -2.24 -17.88
N ARG A 189 -11.73 -3.04 -18.88
CA ARG A 189 -10.57 -2.74 -19.72
C ARG A 189 -10.65 -1.37 -20.37
N ASP A 190 -11.77 -1.06 -21.01
CA ASP A 190 -11.94 0.19 -21.74
C ASP A 190 -12.05 1.40 -20.80
N ARG A 191 -12.65 1.23 -19.61
CA ARG A 191 -12.69 2.28 -18.57
C ARG A 191 -11.29 2.59 -18.04
N LEU A 192 -10.49 1.56 -17.77
CA LEU A 192 -9.09 1.74 -17.36
C LEU A 192 -8.28 2.47 -18.44
N LEU A 193 -8.45 2.11 -19.72
CA LEU A 193 -7.77 2.79 -20.82
C LEU A 193 -8.18 4.27 -20.95
N ARG A 194 -9.46 4.61 -20.67
CA ARG A 194 -9.98 5.98 -20.72
C ARG A 194 -9.43 6.88 -19.62
N THR A 195 -9.19 6.34 -18.43
CA THR A 195 -8.56 7.11 -17.32
C THR A 195 -7.10 7.50 -17.58
N GLY A 196 -6.50 6.97 -18.65
CA GLY A 196 -5.21 7.40 -19.18
C GLY A 196 -4.16 6.29 -19.17
N LYS A 197 -3.11 6.51 -19.97
CA LYS A 197 -1.98 5.57 -20.13
C LYS A 197 -0.71 6.17 -19.53
N PRO A 198 0.20 5.34 -18.98
CA PRO A 198 0.04 3.90 -18.78
C PRO A 198 -1.03 3.57 -17.72
N VAL A 199 -1.64 2.39 -17.84
CA VAL A 199 -2.49 1.82 -16.78
C VAL A 199 -1.58 1.30 -15.67
N LEU A 200 -1.89 1.66 -14.42
CA LEU A 200 -1.07 1.35 -13.26
C LEU A 200 -1.65 0.14 -12.52
N PHE A 201 -0.81 -0.83 -12.15
CA PHE A 201 -1.20 -2.03 -11.42
C PHE A 201 -0.28 -2.22 -10.21
N MET A 202 -0.87 -2.56 -9.07
CA MET A 202 -0.18 -3.01 -7.87
C MET A 202 -0.52 -4.47 -7.62
N LEU A 203 0.47 -5.37 -7.71
CA LEU A 203 0.29 -6.77 -7.33
C LEU A 203 0.36 -6.89 -5.80
N VAL A 204 -0.77 -7.23 -5.18
CA VAL A 204 -0.86 -7.46 -3.74
C VAL A 204 -0.54 -8.92 -3.44
N ALA A 205 0.70 -9.31 -3.74
CA ALA A 205 1.17 -10.70 -3.66
C ALA A 205 1.42 -11.14 -2.20
N GLY A 206 1.30 -12.44 -1.94
CA GLY A 206 1.56 -13.03 -0.62
C GLY A 206 0.50 -12.73 0.45
N VAL A 207 -0.62 -12.10 0.08
CA VAL A 207 -1.76 -11.83 0.96
C VAL A 207 -2.92 -12.76 0.58
N ASP A 208 -3.29 -13.66 1.47
CA ASP A 208 -4.35 -14.65 1.22
C ASP A 208 -5.73 -13.98 1.03
N GLN A 209 -6.40 -14.32 -0.07
CA GLN A 209 -7.73 -13.85 -0.46
C GLN A 209 -8.73 -15.00 -0.61
N TYR A 210 -10.00 -14.68 -0.42
CA TYR A 210 -11.11 -15.50 -0.83
C TYR A 210 -11.83 -14.88 -2.03
N ARG A 211 -12.46 -15.74 -2.83
CA ARG A 211 -13.66 -15.42 -3.61
C ARG A 211 -14.85 -16.05 -2.92
N ARG A 212 -15.96 -15.30 -2.84
CA ARG A 212 -17.21 -15.80 -2.25
C ARG A 212 -18.23 -16.06 -3.34
N ASP A 213 -18.79 -17.27 -3.36
CA ASP A 213 -19.94 -17.59 -4.20
C ASP A 213 -21.17 -16.80 -3.70
N PRO A 214 -21.82 -15.98 -4.56
CA PRO A 214 -22.94 -15.14 -4.14
C PRO A 214 -24.24 -15.92 -3.88
N ILE A 215 -24.33 -17.17 -4.34
CA ILE A 215 -25.50 -18.06 -4.19
C ILE A 215 -25.34 -18.93 -2.94
N SER A 216 -24.24 -19.69 -2.83
CA SER A 216 -24.04 -20.61 -1.70
C SER A 216 -23.44 -19.91 -0.47
N GLY A 217 -22.72 -18.80 -0.67
CA GLY A 217 -21.97 -18.12 0.37
C GLY A 217 -20.63 -18.80 0.70
N GLU A 218 -20.31 -19.93 0.07
CA GLU A 218 -19.04 -20.63 0.22
C GLU A 218 -17.87 -19.78 -0.29
N VAL A 219 -16.67 -20.10 0.20
CA VAL A 219 -15.45 -19.39 -0.18
C VAL A 219 -14.43 -20.35 -0.76
N GLU A 220 -13.69 -19.87 -1.75
CA GLU A 220 -12.54 -20.55 -2.36
C GLU A 220 -11.33 -19.63 -2.39
N ASP A 221 -10.13 -20.19 -2.49
CA ASP A 221 -8.89 -19.43 -2.62
C ASP A 221 -8.86 -18.68 -3.95
N ASP A 222 -8.64 -17.36 -3.89
CA ASP A 222 -8.54 -16.48 -5.06
C ASP A 222 -7.25 -15.66 -5.03
N SER A 223 -6.29 -16.07 -4.20
CA SER A 223 -5.01 -15.40 -3.98
C SER A 223 -4.13 -15.45 -5.23
N LEU A 224 -3.36 -14.38 -5.49
CA LEU A 224 -2.40 -14.36 -6.61
C LEU A 224 -1.25 -15.37 -6.45
N ILE A 225 -0.89 -15.68 -5.21
CA ILE A 225 -0.06 -16.82 -4.84
C ILE A 225 -0.99 -17.70 -4.03
N ALA A 226 -1.32 -18.89 -4.53
CA ALA A 226 -2.22 -19.80 -3.85
C ALA A 226 -1.78 -20.03 -2.40
N SER A 227 -2.73 -20.10 -1.46
CA SER A 227 -2.42 -20.12 -0.02
C SER A 227 -1.50 -21.27 0.37
N ALA A 228 -1.66 -22.45 -0.26
CA ALA A 228 -0.77 -23.60 -0.06
C ALA A 228 0.67 -23.32 -0.51
N VAL A 229 0.85 -22.62 -1.63
CA VAL A 229 2.19 -22.22 -2.14
C VAL A 229 2.78 -21.12 -1.26
N ARG A 230 1.96 -20.19 -0.78
CA ARG A 230 2.41 -19.17 0.19
C ARG A 230 2.88 -19.80 1.51
N GLU A 231 2.23 -20.86 1.99
CA GLU A 231 2.68 -21.63 3.16
C GLU A 231 4.04 -22.29 2.92
N GLU A 232 4.24 -22.89 1.75
CA GLU A 232 5.52 -23.47 1.35
C GLU A 232 6.63 -22.41 1.31
N ILE A 233 6.35 -21.25 0.69
CA ILE A 233 7.28 -20.11 0.66
C ILE A 233 7.65 -19.65 2.08
N ALA A 234 6.66 -19.55 2.98
CA ALA A 234 6.92 -19.16 4.36
C ALA A 234 7.83 -20.17 5.09
N GLY A 235 7.62 -21.47 4.86
CA GLY A 235 8.49 -22.53 5.39
C GLY A 235 9.93 -22.45 4.86
N LEU A 236 10.08 -22.15 3.57
CA LEU A 236 11.40 -21.96 2.94
C LEU A 236 12.14 -20.74 3.48
N LEU A 237 11.45 -19.62 3.68
CA LEU A 237 12.05 -18.40 4.25
C LEU A 237 12.50 -18.61 5.70
N ALA A 238 11.81 -19.45 6.47
CA ALA A 238 12.20 -19.79 7.84
C ALA A 238 13.48 -20.62 7.93
N ALA A 239 13.93 -21.25 6.84
CA ALA A 239 15.16 -22.05 6.81
C ALA A 239 16.44 -21.21 6.63
N GLU A 240 16.32 -19.90 6.38
CA GLU A 240 17.39 -18.89 6.37
C GLU A 240 18.66 -19.30 5.58
N ASN A 241 18.48 -19.96 4.43
CA ASN A 241 19.58 -20.36 3.55
C ASN A 241 19.30 -20.03 2.08
N ALA A 242 20.38 -19.89 1.30
CA ALA A 242 20.30 -19.43 -0.09
C ALA A 242 19.51 -20.38 -1.01
N GLN A 243 19.56 -21.69 -0.77
CA GLN A 243 18.83 -22.67 -1.60
C GLN A 243 17.32 -22.55 -1.37
N SER A 244 16.89 -22.45 -0.11
CA SER A 244 15.48 -22.24 0.23
C SER A 244 14.97 -20.88 -0.25
N HIS A 245 15.80 -19.82 -0.16
CA HIS A 245 15.47 -18.51 -0.73
C HIS A 245 15.23 -18.58 -2.23
N GLN A 246 16.16 -19.21 -2.97
CA GLN A 246 16.03 -19.35 -4.42
C GLN A 246 14.76 -20.13 -4.80
N ARG A 247 14.45 -21.22 -4.08
CA ARG A 247 13.21 -21.98 -4.30
C ARG A 247 11.96 -21.14 -4.01
N ALA A 248 11.98 -20.32 -2.97
CA ALA A 248 10.88 -19.42 -2.64
C ALA A 248 10.65 -18.35 -3.74
N VAL A 249 11.73 -17.81 -4.31
CA VAL A 249 11.65 -16.92 -5.49
C VAL A 249 11.01 -17.63 -6.67
N GLU A 250 11.45 -18.85 -6.99
CA GLU A 250 10.89 -19.64 -8.10
C GLU A 250 9.38 -19.87 -7.97
N LEU A 251 8.93 -20.29 -6.80
CA LEU A 251 7.51 -20.52 -6.51
C LEU A 251 6.69 -19.23 -6.66
N ALA A 252 7.16 -18.12 -6.10
CA ALA A 252 6.47 -16.84 -6.22
C ALA A 252 6.38 -16.38 -7.69
N VAL A 253 7.48 -16.54 -8.45
CA VAL A 253 7.54 -16.20 -9.87
C VAL A 253 6.62 -17.08 -10.71
N GLU A 254 6.56 -18.38 -10.44
CA GLU A 254 5.68 -19.34 -11.13
C GLU A 254 4.21 -18.95 -10.99
N GLN A 255 3.78 -18.59 -9.78
CA GLN A 255 2.40 -18.18 -9.49
C GLN A 255 2.05 -16.83 -10.12
N LEU A 256 2.96 -15.86 -10.08
CA LEU A 256 2.69 -14.49 -10.52
C LEU A 256 2.88 -14.25 -12.02
N ARG A 257 3.67 -15.07 -12.71
CA ARG A 257 3.97 -14.89 -14.14
C ARG A 257 2.71 -14.87 -15.03
N PRO A 258 1.75 -15.81 -14.91
CA PRO A 258 0.52 -15.77 -15.70
C PRO A 258 -0.29 -14.49 -15.49
N VAL A 259 -0.30 -13.95 -14.26
CA VAL A 259 -0.98 -12.69 -13.92
C VAL A 259 -0.31 -11.53 -14.65
N VAL A 260 1.02 -11.41 -14.54
CA VAL A 260 1.80 -10.34 -15.19
C VAL A 260 1.63 -10.38 -16.71
N GLU A 261 1.74 -11.56 -17.31
CA GLU A 261 1.60 -11.75 -18.76
C GLU A 261 0.19 -11.38 -19.25
N ARG A 262 -0.86 -11.77 -18.51
CA ARG A 262 -2.24 -11.41 -18.85
C ARG A 262 -2.50 -9.91 -18.77
N LEU A 263 -2.00 -9.24 -17.74
CA LEU A 263 -2.11 -7.79 -17.60
C LEU A 263 -1.40 -7.08 -18.76
N ARG A 264 -0.16 -7.46 -19.08
CA ARG A 264 0.61 -6.86 -20.18
C ARG A 264 0.02 -7.14 -21.56
N ALA A 265 -0.54 -8.33 -21.78
CA ALA A 265 -1.24 -8.66 -23.02
C ALA A 265 -2.49 -7.79 -23.23
N SER A 266 -3.24 -7.55 -22.16
CA SER A 266 -4.48 -6.77 -22.20
C SER A 266 -4.21 -5.27 -22.25
N PHE A 267 -3.13 -4.82 -21.61
CA PHE A 267 -2.70 -3.43 -21.49
C PHE A 267 -1.25 -3.26 -21.94
N PRO A 268 -0.99 -3.12 -23.26
CA PRO A 268 0.39 -2.99 -23.77
C PRO A 268 1.16 -1.77 -23.23
N VAL A 269 0.44 -0.73 -22.80
CA VAL A 269 1.00 0.46 -22.15
C VAL A 269 0.55 0.45 -20.70
N SER A 270 1.25 -0.35 -19.89
CA SER A 270 0.99 -0.53 -18.46
C SER A 270 2.26 -0.43 -17.63
N LYS A 271 2.09 -0.22 -16.33
CA LYS A 271 3.14 -0.30 -15.32
C LYS A 271 2.69 -1.21 -14.20
N VAL A 272 3.48 -2.23 -13.91
CA VAL A 272 3.14 -3.24 -12.91
C VAL A 272 4.15 -3.17 -11.78
N SER A 273 3.69 -2.85 -10.58
CA SER A 273 4.45 -2.86 -9.34
C SER A 273 4.08 -4.07 -8.49
N ILE A 274 4.90 -4.41 -7.51
CA ILE A 274 4.62 -5.48 -6.53
C ILE A 274 4.85 -4.98 -5.10
N LEU A 275 4.04 -5.49 -4.18
CA LEU A 275 4.30 -5.48 -2.74
C LEU A 275 4.33 -6.93 -2.23
N LEU A 276 5.00 -7.15 -1.10
CA LEU A 276 4.96 -8.41 -0.33
C LEU A 276 4.86 -8.11 1.17
N PRO A 277 4.08 -8.90 1.94
CA PRO A 277 3.87 -8.64 3.35
C PRO A 277 5.00 -9.18 4.23
N GLY A 278 5.39 -8.40 5.23
CA GLY A 278 6.23 -8.82 6.34
C GLY A 278 7.49 -9.59 5.92
N PRO A 279 7.72 -10.83 6.43
CA PRO A 279 8.92 -11.60 6.10
C PRO A 279 9.10 -11.92 4.60
N MET A 280 8.03 -11.90 3.80
CA MET A 280 8.13 -12.15 2.36
C MET A 280 8.83 -11.01 1.61
N GLN A 281 9.05 -9.85 2.25
CA GLN A 281 9.84 -8.75 1.66
C GLN A 281 11.27 -9.14 1.28
N ASN A 282 11.81 -10.23 1.85
CA ASN A 282 13.10 -10.77 1.41
C ASN A 282 13.11 -11.23 -0.06
N LEU A 283 11.95 -11.58 -0.62
CA LEU A 283 11.84 -12.03 -2.02
C LEU A 283 11.64 -10.89 -3.01
N LEU A 284 11.40 -9.68 -2.52
CA LEU A 284 10.76 -8.60 -3.28
C LEU A 284 11.59 -8.19 -4.51
N VAL A 285 12.88 -7.95 -4.33
CA VAL A 285 13.78 -7.55 -5.42
C VAL A 285 13.95 -8.67 -6.45
N ASP A 286 14.20 -9.90 -6.01
CA ASP A 286 14.44 -11.03 -6.91
C ASP A 286 13.20 -11.37 -7.74
N VAL A 287 12.02 -11.40 -7.11
CA VAL A 287 10.75 -11.63 -7.81
C VAL A 287 10.45 -10.52 -8.80
N ALA A 288 10.62 -9.24 -8.42
CA ALA A 288 10.38 -8.11 -9.29
C ALA A 288 11.29 -8.11 -10.52
N LEU A 289 12.58 -8.42 -10.35
CA LEU A 289 13.54 -8.55 -11.45
C LEU A 289 13.20 -9.74 -12.36
N ALA A 290 12.85 -10.90 -11.79
CA ALA A 290 12.53 -12.10 -12.55
C ALA A 290 11.24 -11.98 -13.38
N LEU A 291 10.28 -11.19 -12.92
CA LEU A 291 9.04 -10.85 -13.62
C LEU A 291 9.17 -9.59 -14.50
N LYS A 292 10.34 -8.92 -14.46
CA LYS A 292 10.61 -7.66 -15.17
C LYS A 292 9.58 -6.59 -14.87
N LEU A 293 9.22 -6.43 -13.60
CA LEU A 293 8.24 -5.44 -13.12
C LEU A 293 8.79 -4.01 -13.25
N ASP A 294 7.88 -3.05 -13.20
CA ASP A 294 8.17 -1.62 -13.39
C ASP A 294 8.39 -0.87 -12.07
N GLY A 295 7.98 -1.46 -10.94
CA GLY A 295 8.08 -0.83 -9.63
C GLY A 295 8.04 -1.82 -8.47
N ILE A 296 8.49 -1.35 -7.31
CA ILE A 296 8.47 -2.07 -6.04
C ILE A 296 7.88 -1.14 -5.00
N ARG A 297 6.99 -1.67 -4.16
CA ARG A 297 6.43 -0.97 -3.00
C ARG A 297 6.97 -1.58 -1.70
N VAL A 298 7.36 -0.69 -0.79
CA VAL A 298 7.71 -1.00 0.61
C VAL A 298 7.09 0.05 1.53
N GLY A 299 6.94 -0.27 2.80
CA GLY A 299 6.44 0.65 3.82
C GLY A 299 5.88 -0.07 5.04
N LEU A 300 5.64 0.70 6.10
CA LEU A 300 5.06 0.18 7.35
C LEU A 300 3.66 -0.42 7.19
N GLU A 301 2.98 -0.14 6.09
CA GLU A 301 1.72 -0.80 5.73
C GLU A 301 1.91 -2.29 5.44
N ASP A 302 2.99 -2.64 4.76
CA ASP A 302 3.23 -4.00 4.25
C ASP A 302 4.15 -4.79 5.19
N GLY A 303 5.10 -4.14 5.86
CA GLY A 303 6.03 -4.78 6.80
C GLY A 303 6.57 -3.81 7.84
N LEU A 304 6.68 -4.26 9.10
CA LEU A 304 7.13 -3.41 10.23
C LEU A 304 8.63 -3.58 10.56
N THR A 305 9.37 -4.28 9.71
CA THR A 305 10.74 -4.73 9.98
C THR A 305 11.68 -4.39 8.83
N VAL A 306 12.98 -4.46 9.11
CA VAL A 306 14.07 -4.42 8.13
C VAL A 306 15.11 -5.47 8.51
N ASN A 307 15.85 -5.95 7.50
CA ASN A 307 17.05 -6.74 7.73
C ASN A 307 18.19 -5.82 8.18
N ASP A 308 18.97 -6.27 9.16
CA ASP A 308 20.13 -5.57 9.66
C ASP A 308 21.17 -6.58 10.19
N ALA A 309 22.19 -6.87 9.36
CA ALA A 309 23.24 -7.84 9.67
C ALA A 309 24.07 -7.48 10.92
N ARG A 310 23.97 -6.24 11.42
CA ARG A 310 24.68 -5.78 12.63
C ARG A 310 23.98 -6.21 13.92
N VAL A 311 22.70 -6.62 13.84
CA VAL A 311 21.90 -7.01 15.00
C VAL A 311 21.81 -8.54 15.06
N PRO A 312 22.02 -9.17 16.24
CA PRO A 312 21.80 -10.61 16.39
C PRO A 312 20.41 -11.03 15.94
N GLY A 313 20.32 -12.08 15.11
CA GLY A 313 19.07 -12.52 14.48
C GLY A 313 18.72 -11.78 13.18
N GLY A 314 19.52 -10.79 12.75
CA GLY A 314 19.47 -10.23 11.40
C GLY A 314 18.25 -9.38 11.06
N VAL A 315 17.29 -9.21 11.98
CA VAL A 315 16.03 -8.49 11.76
C VAL A 315 15.73 -7.58 12.95
N ARG A 316 15.24 -6.37 12.66
CA ARG A 316 14.73 -5.43 13.68
C ARG A 316 13.52 -4.66 13.17
N LYS A 317 12.88 -3.91 14.07
CA LYS A 317 11.85 -2.94 13.67
C LYS A 317 12.45 -1.87 12.75
N ALA A 318 11.72 -1.57 11.69
CA ALA A 318 12.01 -0.42 10.83
C ALA A 318 11.82 0.88 11.63
N ARG A 319 12.66 1.87 11.39
CA ARG A 319 12.58 3.22 11.98
C ARG A 319 11.60 4.16 11.26
N GLY A 320 10.96 3.65 10.22
CA GLY A 320 10.05 4.34 9.31
C GLY A 320 10.07 3.64 7.95
N THR A 321 9.13 4.00 7.09
CA THR A 321 9.13 3.61 5.67
C THR A 321 10.38 4.14 4.97
N TRP A 322 10.85 5.35 5.29
CA TRP A 322 12.07 5.94 4.71
C TRP A 322 13.29 5.01 4.83
N GLU A 323 13.44 4.28 5.94
CA GLU A 323 14.54 3.33 6.13
C GLU A 323 14.40 2.11 5.20
N GLN A 324 13.18 1.60 5.01
CA GLN A 324 12.90 0.51 4.08
C GLN A 324 13.16 0.95 2.63
N VAL A 325 12.80 2.17 2.27
CA VAL A 325 13.09 2.77 0.96
C VAL A 325 14.60 2.85 0.72
N SER A 326 15.35 3.33 1.71
CA SER A 326 16.81 3.46 1.62
C SER A 326 17.50 2.11 1.38
N LEU A 327 17.11 1.08 2.15
CA LEU A 327 17.64 -0.28 2.01
C LEU A 327 17.28 -0.91 0.65
N LEU A 328 16.03 -0.76 0.22
CA LEU A 328 15.60 -1.23 -1.09
C LEU A 328 16.38 -0.56 -2.22
N ARG A 329 16.59 0.76 -2.12
CA ARG A 329 17.38 1.53 -3.09
C ARG A 329 18.81 1.01 -3.15
N GLU A 330 19.45 0.77 -2.01
CA GLU A 330 20.80 0.21 -1.94
C GLU A 330 20.87 -1.16 -2.62
N GLU A 331 19.93 -2.06 -2.30
CA GLU A 331 19.87 -3.40 -2.88
C GLU A 331 19.69 -3.38 -4.41
N LEU A 332 18.76 -2.56 -4.91
CA LEU A 332 18.50 -2.42 -6.34
C LEU A 332 19.70 -1.83 -7.08
N LEU A 333 20.34 -0.80 -6.53
CA LEU A 333 21.57 -0.24 -7.10
C LEU A 333 22.71 -1.26 -7.12
N GLY A 334 22.83 -2.08 -6.07
CA GLY A 334 23.80 -3.18 -6.00
C GLY A 334 23.59 -4.24 -7.09
N LYS A 335 22.34 -4.42 -7.55
CA LYS A 335 22.00 -5.28 -8.70
C LYS A 335 22.00 -4.56 -10.05
N GLY A 336 22.46 -3.30 -10.09
CA GLY A 336 22.59 -2.51 -11.32
C GLY A 336 21.28 -1.92 -11.86
N ALA A 337 20.19 -1.95 -11.08
CA ALA A 337 18.95 -1.31 -11.47
C ALA A 337 19.03 0.22 -11.33
N LYS A 338 18.23 0.94 -12.13
CA LYS A 338 18.05 2.39 -11.99
C LYS A 338 16.77 2.69 -11.21
N ILE A 339 16.86 3.61 -10.26
CA ILE A 339 15.71 4.13 -9.53
C ILE A 339 15.27 5.44 -10.17
N LEU A 340 14.02 5.51 -10.59
CA LEU A 340 13.45 6.71 -11.19
C LEU A 340 12.98 7.68 -10.10
N THR A 341 13.20 8.97 -10.32
CA THR A 341 12.72 10.03 -9.41
C THR A 341 11.24 10.32 -9.66
N ALA A 342 10.58 10.99 -8.71
CA ALA A 342 9.20 11.45 -8.88
C ALA A 342 8.99 12.28 -10.16
N ALA A 343 9.95 13.15 -10.52
CA ALA A 343 9.89 13.94 -11.74
C ALA A 343 9.94 13.07 -13.01
N GLN A 344 10.82 12.06 -13.05
CA GLN A 344 10.91 11.12 -14.16
C GLN A 344 9.66 10.26 -14.28
N VAL A 345 9.12 9.78 -13.15
CA VAL A 345 7.88 8.99 -13.14
C VAL A 345 6.70 9.84 -13.61
N ARG A 346 6.60 11.10 -13.17
CA ARG A 346 5.54 12.02 -13.59
C ARG A 346 5.54 12.23 -15.10
N ASP A 347 6.70 12.48 -15.69
CA ASP A 347 6.88 12.63 -17.14
C ASP A 347 6.53 11.32 -17.88
N MET A 348 7.12 10.20 -17.46
CA MET A 348 6.89 8.89 -18.06
C MET A 348 5.42 8.44 -18.00
N PHE A 349 4.68 8.84 -16.96
CA PHE A 349 3.28 8.47 -16.79
C PHE A 349 2.29 9.50 -17.37
N GLY A 350 2.79 10.66 -17.82
CA GLY A 350 1.95 11.78 -18.24
C GLY A 350 1.03 12.29 -17.12
N LEU A 351 1.50 12.29 -15.88
CA LEU A 351 0.72 12.73 -14.72
C LEU A 351 0.76 14.26 -14.58
N GLY A 352 -0.37 14.87 -14.27
CA GLY A 352 -0.44 16.32 -13.97
C GLY A 352 -0.72 17.23 -15.17
N HIS A 353 -1.28 16.72 -16.28
CA HIS A 353 -1.92 17.60 -17.26
C HIS A 353 -3.21 18.18 -16.68
N LYS A 354 -3.39 19.51 -16.82
CA LYS A 354 -4.53 20.24 -16.27
C LYS A 354 -5.87 19.66 -16.76
N PRO A 355 -6.84 19.38 -15.88
CA PRO A 355 -8.17 18.91 -16.26
C PRO A 355 -8.87 19.89 -17.20
N ALA A 356 -9.81 19.40 -18.01
CA ALA A 356 -10.63 20.23 -18.90
C ALA A 356 -11.34 21.38 -18.16
N VAL A 357 -11.78 21.13 -16.91
CA VAL A 357 -12.44 22.11 -16.02
C VAL A 357 -11.55 23.34 -15.71
N GLN A 358 -10.22 23.18 -15.68
CA GLN A 358 -9.31 24.32 -15.53
C GLN A 358 -9.12 25.11 -16.82
N ARG A 359 -9.27 24.48 -18.01
CA ARG A 359 -9.26 25.22 -19.28
C ARG A 359 -10.47 26.13 -19.39
N GLU A 360 -11.64 25.68 -18.93
CA GLU A 360 -12.86 26.49 -18.91
C GLU A 360 -12.81 27.62 -17.89
N ARG A 361 -12.30 27.38 -16.66
CA ARG A 361 -12.13 28.45 -15.66
C ARG A 361 -11.09 29.50 -16.06
N GLN A 362 -10.02 29.11 -16.77
CA GLN A 362 -9.06 30.08 -17.32
C GLN A 362 -9.60 30.82 -18.56
N ALA A 363 -10.42 30.17 -19.38
CA ALA A 363 -11.12 30.82 -20.51
C ALA A 363 -12.25 31.76 -20.06
N ALA A 364 -12.79 31.59 -18.86
CA ALA A 364 -13.79 32.49 -18.27
C ALA A 364 -13.18 33.65 -17.45
N ALA A 365 -11.88 33.61 -17.17
CA ALA A 365 -11.16 34.60 -16.35
C ALA A 365 -10.17 35.46 -17.16
N GLY A 366 -10.01 35.19 -18.46
CA GLY A 366 -9.32 36.05 -19.44
C GLY A 366 -10.31 36.57 -20.47
#